data_AF-A0AAJ2PE25-F1
#
_entry.id   AF-A0AAJ2PE25-F1
#
_cell.length_a   1.000
_cell.length_b   1.000
_cell.length_c   1.000
_cell.angle_alpha   90.00
_cell.angle_beta   90.00
_cell.angle_gamma   90.00
#
_symmetry.space_group_name_H-M   'P 1'
#
loop_
_entity.id
_entity.type
_entity.pdbx_description
1 polymer ?
#
loop_
_entity_poly.entity_id
_entity_poly.type
_entity_poly.pdbx_seq_one_letter_code
_entity_poly.pdbx_strand_id
1 'polypeptide(L)'
;MKKNEQNFEESGKVEELSKLSDEIKLIPAFQKIEKKEDLVGTLFAFFKTLTREEKIIFQILFDSINPLSIREIRKRYLLTYVSILEKDNKKEKILEIIKNLREKIEKEKDVSPSSLIENLNDAETSKLISEINKKILSYPKIPSYYKIKKILEYFENLGLVTKRELEGRKAESIWLLSPSFSKICSSVVSYIETKEERTSIEVEVYYYITGKIIDNFKYPYLVALQRALQ
;
A
#
# COMPACT_ATOMS: atom_id res chain seq x y z
N MET A 1 20.75 -22.75 -23.71
CA MET A 1 21.44 -21.62 -23.06
C MET A 1 20.57 -20.86 -22.05
N LYS A 2 19.24 -20.70 -22.24
CA LYS A 2 18.36 -19.99 -21.28
C LYS A 2 18.27 -20.56 -19.84
N LYS A 3 18.40 -21.88 -19.65
CA LYS A 3 18.34 -22.51 -18.31
C LYS A 3 19.53 -22.18 -17.39
N ASN A 4 20.71 -21.89 -17.95
CA ASN A 4 21.87 -21.56 -17.12
C ASN A 4 21.81 -20.11 -16.65
N GLU A 5 21.39 -19.17 -17.50
CA GLU A 5 21.25 -17.76 -17.12
C GLU A 5 20.21 -17.55 -16.01
N GLN A 6 19.06 -18.23 -16.07
CA GLN A 6 18.06 -18.18 -14.99
C GLN A 6 18.59 -18.76 -13.67
N ASN A 7 19.31 -19.88 -13.69
CA ASN A 7 19.89 -20.47 -12.47
C ASN A 7 20.98 -19.59 -11.84
N PHE A 8 21.78 -18.89 -12.66
CA PHE A 8 22.77 -17.92 -12.17
C PHE A 8 22.11 -16.66 -11.60
N GLU A 9 21.01 -16.19 -12.20
CA GLU A 9 20.29 -15.01 -11.71
C GLU A 9 19.51 -15.29 -10.41
N GLU A 10 18.90 -16.49 -10.30
CA GLU A 10 18.18 -16.91 -9.10
C GLU A 10 19.13 -17.17 -7.92
N SER A 11 20.27 -17.82 -8.16
CA SER A 11 21.29 -18.04 -7.11
C SER A 11 21.89 -16.74 -6.57
N GLY A 12 22.13 -15.73 -7.44
CA GLY A 12 22.57 -14.41 -7.02
C GLY A 12 21.56 -13.67 -6.12
N LYS A 13 20.26 -13.78 -6.42
CA LYS A 13 19.18 -13.16 -5.63
C LYS A 13 18.94 -13.87 -4.29
N VAL A 14 19.13 -15.19 -4.23
CA VAL A 14 19.08 -15.96 -2.97
C VAL A 14 20.21 -15.53 -2.03
N GLU A 15 21.41 -15.28 -2.57
CA GLU A 15 22.55 -14.79 -1.78
C GLU A 15 22.32 -13.35 -1.27
N GLU A 16 21.63 -12.51 -2.04
CA GLU A 16 21.21 -11.16 -1.63
C GLU A 16 20.20 -11.21 -0.47
N LEU A 17 19.19 -12.07 -0.55
CA LEU A 17 18.21 -12.26 0.54
C LEU A 17 18.86 -12.74 1.83
N SER A 18 19.88 -13.60 1.75
CA SER A 18 20.64 -14.05 2.91
C SER A 18 21.35 -12.87 3.60
N LYS A 19 21.93 -11.94 2.84
CA LYS A 19 22.59 -10.74 3.38
C LYS A 19 21.57 -9.78 4.00
N LEU A 20 20.40 -9.63 3.38
CA LEU A 20 19.31 -8.80 3.89
C LEU A 20 18.64 -9.35 5.17
N SER A 21 18.76 -10.66 5.42
CA SER A 21 18.30 -11.30 6.65
C SER A 21 19.03 -10.79 7.91
N ASP A 22 20.25 -10.27 7.77
CA ASP A 22 20.94 -9.60 8.86
C ASP A 22 20.52 -8.12 8.97
N GLU A 23 20.29 -7.43 7.85
CA GLU A 23 19.81 -6.05 7.83
C GLU A 23 18.41 -5.92 8.47
N ILE A 24 17.50 -6.88 8.27
CA ILE A 24 16.15 -6.83 8.87
C ILE A 24 16.19 -6.89 10.41
N LYS A 25 17.23 -7.49 11.01
CA LYS A 25 17.41 -7.54 12.48
C LYS A 25 17.67 -6.15 13.08
N LEU A 26 18.16 -5.21 12.27
CA LEU A 26 18.43 -3.84 12.69
C LEU A 26 17.17 -2.96 12.71
N ILE A 27 16.10 -3.37 12.04
CA ILE A 27 14.85 -2.62 12.01
C ILE A 27 14.01 -2.96 13.27
N PRO A 28 13.61 -1.96 14.08
CA PRO A 28 12.89 -2.17 15.34
C PRO A 28 11.65 -3.06 15.24
N ALA A 29 10.89 -2.94 14.15
CA ALA A 29 9.68 -3.74 13.90
C ALA A 29 9.91 -5.26 14.00
N PHE A 30 11.10 -5.74 13.61
CA PHE A 30 11.39 -7.17 13.49
C PHE A 30 12.22 -7.73 14.64
N GLN A 31 12.60 -6.90 15.62
CA GLN A 31 13.40 -7.33 16.76
C GLN A 31 12.64 -8.31 17.66
N LYS A 32 11.31 -8.15 17.78
CA LYS A 32 10.44 -8.95 18.67
C LYS A 32 9.78 -10.15 18.01
N ILE A 33 10.07 -10.42 16.74
CA ILE A 33 9.49 -11.57 16.04
C ILE A 33 10.31 -12.81 16.43
N GLU A 34 9.74 -13.64 17.31
CA GLU A 34 10.39 -14.77 17.97
C GLU A 34 10.74 -15.93 17.02
N LYS A 35 9.94 -16.14 15.97
CA LYS A 35 10.23 -17.07 14.87
C LYS A 35 10.74 -16.29 13.68
N LYS A 36 12.06 -16.09 13.62
CA LYS A 36 12.72 -15.60 12.41
C LYS A 36 12.91 -16.79 11.47
N GLU A 37 11.81 -17.20 10.85
CA GLU A 37 11.86 -17.91 9.57
C GLU A 37 12.49 -16.98 8.52
N ASP A 38 12.69 -17.45 7.30
CA ASP A 38 13.27 -16.66 6.21
C ASP A 38 12.67 -15.23 6.07
N LEU A 39 13.32 -14.38 5.27
CA LEU A 39 12.94 -12.97 5.14
C LEU A 39 11.45 -12.78 4.76
N VAL A 40 10.90 -13.70 3.97
CA VAL A 40 9.49 -13.69 3.55
C VAL A 40 8.58 -14.01 4.74
N GLY A 41 8.87 -15.07 5.50
CA GLY A 41 8.11 -15.45 6.69
C GLY A 41 8.12 -14.36 7.76
N THR A 42 9.26 -13.69 7.95
CA THR A 42 9.39 -12.55 8.89
C THR A 42 8.51 -11.37 8.47
N LEU A 43 8.53 -10.99 7.18
CA LEU A 43 7.64 -9.95 6.67
C LEU A 43 6.17 -10.34 6.76
N PHE A 44 5.84 -11.61 6.47
CA PHE A 44 4.48 -12.11 6.60
C PHE A 44 3.94 -11.97 8.02
N ALA A 45 4.71 -12.43 9.01
CA ALA A 45 4.35 -12.33 10.42
C ALA A 45 4.13 -10.87 10.82
N PHE A 46 5.03 -9.96 10.40
CA PHE A 46 4.88 -8.53 10.63
C PHE A 46 3.61 -7.96 9.99
N PHE A 47 3.38 -8.18 8.69
CA PHE A 47 2.21 -7.65 8.00
C PHE A 47 0.89 -8.18 8.58
N LYS A 48 0.85 -9.40 9.14
CA LYS A 48 -0.33 -9.90 9.85
C LYS A 48 -0.70 -9.08 11.09
N THR A 49 0.26 -8.39 11.71
CA THR A 49 0.00 -7.51 12.87
C THR A 49 -0.60 -6.16 12.47
N LEU A 50 -0.45 -5.74 11.22
CA LEU A 50 -0.93 -4.43 10.74
C LEU A 50 -2.44 -4.43 10.47
N THR A 51 -3.08 -3.32 10.82
CA THR A 51 -4.47 -3.05 10.45
C THR A 51 -4.62 -2.87 8.93
N ARG A 52 -5.87 -2.87 8.45
CA ARG A 52 -6.18 -2.59 7.04
C ARG A 52 -5.69 -1.21 6.62
N GLU A 53 -5.90 -0.18 7.43
CA GLU A 53 -5.48 1.18 7.09
C GLU A 53 -3.96 1.32 7.07
N GLU A 54 -3.27 0.66 7.99
CA GLU A 54 -1.81 0.62 8.06
C GLU A 54 -1.21 -0.04 6.81
N LYS A 55 -1.78 -1.16 6.37
CA LYS A 55 -1.37 -1.83 5.12
C LYS A 55 -1.54 -0.94 3.89
N ILE A 56 -2.68 -0.26 3.76
CA ILE A 56 -2.92 0.64 2.63
C ILE A 56 -1.96 1.83 2.65
N ILE A 57 -1.72 2.44 3.82
CA ILE A 57 -0.75 3.54 3.95
C ILE A 57 0.67 3.06 3.60
N PHE A 58 1.06 1.86 4.07
CA PHE A 58 2.32 1.25 3.69
C PHE A 58 2.43 1.08 2.17
N GLN A 59 1.41 0.52 1.52
CA GLN A 59 1.38 0.31 0.06
C GLN A 59 1.51 1.63 -0.70
N ILE A 60 0.82 2.68 -0.25
CA ILE A 60 0.92 4.02 -0.84
C ILE A 60 2.35 4.58 -0.76
N LEU A 61 3.05 4.34 0.35
CA LEU A 61 4.43 4.76 0.52
C LEU A 61 5.39 3.92 -0.32
N PHE A 62 5.16 2.61 -0.42
CA PHE A 62 5.98 1.70 -1.23
C PHE A 62 5.88 2.01 -2.73
N ASP A 63 4.68 2.32 -3.22
CA ASP A 63 4.44 2.67 -4.64
C ASP A 63 4.88 4.10 -4.98
N SER A 64 5.32 4.91 -4.00
CA SER A 64 5.74 6.29 -4.22
C SER A 64 7.25 6.43 -4.32
N ILE A 65 7.72 6.91 -5.48
CA ILE A 65 9.12 7.31 -5.69
C ILE A 65 9.46 8.55 -4.86
N ASN A 66 8.51 9.48 -4.73
CA ASN A 66 8.69 10.76 -4.05
C ASN A 66 8.17 10.71 -2.61
N PRO A 67 8.80 11.43 -1.66
CA PRO A 67 8.23 11.65 -0.34
C PRO A 67 6.84 12.29 -0.43
N LEU A 68 5.93 11.87 0.45
CA LEU A 68 4.54 12.31 0.44
C LEU A 68 4.18 13.07 1.71
N SER A 69 3.45 14.17 1.55
CA SER A 69 2.71 14.79 2.64
C SER A 69 1.53 13.91 3.08
N ILE A 70 1.02 14.15 4.29
CA ILE A 70 -0.19 13.46 4.79
C ILE A 70 -1.39 13.73 3.87
N ARG A 71 -1.46 14.90 3.22
CA ARG A 71 -2.54 15.24 2.29
C ARG A 71 -2.49 14.38 1.04
N GLU A 72 -1.30 14.21 0.46
CA GLU A 72 -1.09 13.34 -0.70
C GLU A 72 -1.37 11.88 -0.37
N ILE A 73 -0.89 11.39 0.79
CA ILE A 73 -1.21 10.03 1.27
C ILE A 73 -2.72 9.85 1.38
N ARG A 74 -3.43 10.82 1.96
CA ARG A 74 -4.88 10.76 2.13
C ARG A 74 -5.64 10.78 0.80
N LYS A 75 -5.16 11.54 -0.19
CA LYS A 75 -5.72 11.55 -1.55
C LYS A 75 -5.50 10.22 -2.27
N ARG A 76 -4.30 9.64 -2.17
CA ARG A 76 -4.02 8.30 -2.71
C ARG A 76 -4.85 7.22 -2.01
N TYR A 77 -5.05 7.33 -0.70
CA TYR A 77 -5.95 6.44 0.04
C TYR A 77 -7.39 6.53 -0.48
N LEU A 78 -7.89 7.75 -0.74
CA LEU A 78 -9.19 7.95 -1.35
C LEU A 78 -9.28 7.27 -2.74
N LEU A 79 -8.25 7.38 -3.58
CA LEU A 79 -8.21 6.69 -4.88
C LEU A 79 -8.28 5.17 -4.72
N THR A 80 -7.47 4.59 -3.83
CA THR A 80 -7.53 3.15 -3.51
C THR A 80 -8.91 2.74 -3.04
N TYR A 81 -9.50 3.53 -2.14
CA TYR A 81 -10.83 3.30 -1.59
C TYR A 81 -11.93 3.34 -2.66
N VAL A 82 -11.88 4.33 -3.56
CA VAL A 82 -12.83 4.45 -4.66
C VAL A 82 -12.68 3.30 -5.65
N SER A 83 -11.46 2.86 -5.96
CA SER A 83 -11.24 1.68 -6.81
C SER A 83 -11.86 0.41 -6.23
N ILE A 84 -11.79 0.22 -4.90
CA ILE A 84 -12.45 -0.91 -4.21
C ILE A 84 -13.97 -0.79 -4.36
N LEU A 85 -14.53 0.40 -4.11
CA LEU A 85 -15.96 0.64 -4.27
C LEU A 85 -16.43 0.45 -5.73
N GLU A 86 -15.63 0.82 -6.72
CA GLU A 86 -15.91 0.57 -8.14
C GLU A 86 -16.04 -0.93 -8.43
N LYS A 87 -15.12 -1.75 -7.90
CA LYS A 87 -15.16 -3.21 -8.04
C LYS A 87 -16.37 -3.86 -7.35
N ASP A 88 -16.89 -3.22 -6.30
CA ASP A 88 -18.06 -3.69 -5.54
C ASP A 88 -19.39 -3.10 -6.06
N ASN A 89 -19.44 -2.66 -7.31
CA ASN A 89 -20.62 -2.09 -7.96
C ASN A 89 -21.21 -0.86 -7.23
N LYS A 90 -20.38 -0.06 -6.56
CA LYS A 90 -20.79 1.23 -5.96
C LYS A 90 -20.41 2.44 -6.82
N LYS A 91 -19.96 2.24 -8.06
CA LYS A 91 -19.53 3.30 -9.00
C LYS A 91 -20.54 4.44 -9.10
N GLU A 92 -21.82 4.13 -9.29
CA GLU A 92 -22.89 5.13 -9.47
C GLU A 92 -23.06 6.05 -8.24
N LYS A 93 -22.98 5.47 -7.02
CA LYS A 93 -23.07 6.25 -5.78
C LYS A 93 -21.91 7.23 -5.64
N ILE A 94 -20.70 6.81 -6.03
CA ILE A 94 -19.53 7.68 -5.97
C ILE A 94 -19.67 8.80 -7.01
N LEU A 95 -20.05 8.47 -8.25
CA LEU A 95 -20.29 9.47 -9.30
C LEU A 95 -21.34 10.50 -8.86
N GLU A 96 -22.42 10.07 -8.21
CA GLU A 96 -23.43 10.97 -7.66
C GLU A 96 -22.83 11.93 -6.60
N ILE A 97 -22.00 11.41 -5.70
CA ILE A 97 -21.33 12.24 -4.69
C ILE A 97 -20.38 13.25 -5.34
N ILE A 98 -19.55 12.82 -6.31
CA ILE A 98 -18.61 13.70 -6.99
C ILE A 98 -19.36 14.77 -7.80
N LYS A 99 -20.45 14.40 -8.50
CA LYS A 99 -21.30 15.33 -9.23
C LYS A 99 -21.94 16.39 -8.33
N ASN A 100 -22.41 16.00 -7.15
CA ASN A 100 -22.95 16.96 -6.19
C ASN A 100 -21.89 17.94 -5.64
N LEU A 101 -20.60 17.56 -5.67
CA LEU A 101 -19.50 18.44 -5.29
C LEU A 101 -19.03 19.33 -6.44
N ARG A 102 -19.25 18.91 -7.69
CA ARG A 102 -18.86 19.61 -8.91
C ARG A 102 -20.06 19.81 -9.81
N GLU A 103 -20.64 21.02 -9.76
CA GLU A 103 -21.76 21.43 -10.63
C GLU A 103 -21.48 21.25 -12.14
N LYS A 104 -20.20 21.12 -12.54
CA LYS A 104 -19.71 21.04 -13.93
C LYS A 104 -19.32 19.66 -14.44
N ILE A 105 -19.51 18.57 -13.69
CA ILE A 105 -19.29 17.24 -14.29
C ILE A 105 -20.46 16.96 -15.22
N GLU A 106 -20.26 17.27 -16.50
CA GLU A 106 -21.16 16.88 -17.58
C GLU A 106 -21.46 15.38 -17.49
N LYS A 107 -22.61 14.98 -18.03
CA LYS A 107 -23.15 13.61 -17.97
C LYS A 107 -22.32 12.61 -18.78
N GLU A 108 -21.00 12.61 -18.66
CA GLU A 108 -20.14 11.61 -19.25
C GLU A 108 -20.34 10.30 -18.47
N LYS A 109 -21.18 9.42 -19.03
CA LYS A 109 -21.55 8.14 -18.43
C LYS A 109 -20.38 7.15 -18.29
N ASP A 110 -19.23 7.43 -18.93
CA ASP A 110 -18.08 6.53 -19.00
C ASP A 110 -16.84 7.00 -18.23
N VAL A 111 -16.92 8.05 -17.42
CA VAL A 111 -15.76 8.48 -16.62
C VAL A 111 -15.61 7.60 -15.39
N SER A 112 -14.40 7.10 -15.14
CA SER A 112 -14.08 6.46 -13.86
C SER A 112 -14.04 7.50 -12.74
N PRO A 113 -14.76 7.30 -11.61
CA PRO A 113 -14.55 8.06 -10.38
C PRO A 113 -13.09 8.37 -10.03
N SER A 114 -12.18 7.42 -10.28
CA SER A 114 -10.76 7.57 -9.96
C SER A 114 -10.10 8.71 -10.75
N SER A 115 -10.39 8.86 -12.04
CA SER A 115 -9.82 9.95 -12.86
C SER A 115 -10.37 11.33 -12.47
N LEU A 116 -11.60 11.39 -11.97
CA LEU A 116 -12.19 12.65 -11.47
C LEU A 116 -11.51 13.11 -10.18
N ILE A 117 -11.03 12.18 -9.35
CA ILE A 117 -10.40 12.46 -8.05
C ILE A 117 -8.97 12.97 -8.19
N GLU A 118 -8.21 12.47 -9.17
CA GLU A 118 -6.83 12.91 -9.43
C GLU A 118 -6.73 14.43 -9.62
N ASN A 119 -7.77 15.04 -10.17
CA ASN A 119 -7.85 16.48 -10.43
C ASN A 119 -8.47 17.31 -9.30
N LEU A 120 -8.74 16.72 -8.12
CA LEU A 120 -9.26 17.46 -6.97
C LEU A 120 -8.14 18.19 -6.22
N ASN A 121 -8.41 19.43 -5.81
CA ASN A 121 -7.56 20.13 -4.84
C ASN A 121 -7.78 19.61 -3.40
N ASP A 122 -6.99 20.07 -2.43
CA ASP A 122 -7.05 19.61 -1.03
C ASP A 122 -8.42 19.84 -0.37
N ALA A 123 -9.05 20.99 -0.65
CA ALA A 123 -10.34 21.36 -0.07
C ALA A 123 -11.47 20.51 -0.65
N GLU A 124 -11.47 20.32 -1.97
CA GLU A 124 -12.41 19.42 -2.67
C GLU A 124 -12.22 17.97 -2.20
N THR A 125 -10.99 17.50 -2.10
CA THR A 125 -10.64 16.16 -1.59
C THR A 125 -11.20 15.95 -0.18
N SER A 126 -11.03 16.94 0.70
CA SER A 126 -11.53 16.88 2.08
C SER A 126 -13.06 16.84 2.15
N LYS A 127 -13.75 17.62 1.29
CA LYS A 127 -15.21 17.58 1.16
C LYS A 127 -15.70 16.23 0.64
N LEU A 128 -15.06 15.68 -0.39
CA LEU A 128 -15.40 14.38 -0.95
C LEU A 128 -15.26 13.26 0.07
N ILE A 129 -14.15 13.21 0.81
CA ILE A 129 -13.96 12.23 1.89
C ILE A 129 -15.07 12.34 2.94
N SER A 130 -15.43 13.56 3.34
CA SER A 130 -16.52 13.79 4.29
C SER A 130 -17.84 13.22 3.77
N GLU A 131 -18.20 13.49 2.52
CA GLU A 131 -19.45 13.00 1.94
C GLU A 131 -19.47 11.48 1.76
N ILE A 132 -18.37 10.88 1.30
CA ILE A 132 -18.22 9.42 1.22
C ILE A 132 -18.40 8.78 2.60
N ASN A 133 -17.69 9.28 3.62
CA ASN A 133 -17.75 8.71 4.97
C ASN A 133 -19.13 8.87 5.64
N LYS A 134 -19.98 9.80 5.18
CA LYS A 134 -21.37 9.96 5.63
C LYS A 134 -22.34 9.05 4.88
N LYS A 135 -22.19 8.94 3.55
CA LYS A 135 -23.17 8.32 2.66
C LYS A 135 -22.90 6.83 2.42
N ILE A 136 -21.66 6.39 2.56
CA ILE A 136 -21.23 5.01 2.32
C ILE A 136 -20.83 4.37 3.66
N LEU A 137 -21.83 4.15 4.52
CA LEU A 137 -21.62 3.64 5.88
C LEU A 137 -21.24 2.15 5.94
N SER A 138 -21.48 1.41 4.86
CA SER A 138 -21.18 -0.03 4.79
C SER A 138 -19.70 -0.37 4.60
N TYR A 139 -18.82 0.65 4.53
CA TYR A 139 -17.39 0.49 4.32
C TYR A 139 -16.60 1.23 5.43
N PRO A 140 -15.37 0.77 5.75
CA PRO A 140 -14.51 1.47 6.69
C PRO A 140 -14.25 2.91 6.27
N LYS A 141 -14.35 3.85 7.21
CA LYS A 141 -14.14 5.26 6.90
C LYS A 141 -12.71 5.52 6.44
N ILE A 142 -12.57 6.38 5.43
CA ILE A 142 -11.26 6.92 5.03
C ILE A 142 -10.66 7.67 6.24
N PRO A 143 -9.40 7.37 6.63
CA PRO A 143 -8.81 7.93 7.84
C PRO A 143 -8.67 9.46 7.78
N SER A 144 -8.78 10.10 8.94
CA SER A 144 -8.54 11.53 9.10
C SER A 144 -7.06 11.85 8.97
N TYR A 145 -6.74 13.13 8.73
CA TYR A 145 -5.35 13.62 8.74
C TYR A 145 -4.59 13.17 10.00
N TYR A 146 -5.22 13.33 11.17
CA TYR A 146 -4.61 12.98 12.45
C TYR A 146 -4.45 11.46 12.63
N LYS A 147 -5.37 10.64 12.11
CA LYS A 147 -5.22 9.18 12.14
C LYS A 147 -4.05 8.73 11.27
N ILE A 148 -3.90 9.29 10.07
CA ILE A 148 -2.75 9.02 9.20
C ILE A 148 -1.45 9.46 9.88
N LYS A 149 -1.43 10.67 10.47
CA LYS A 149 -0.27 11.17 11.23
C LYS A 149 0.19 10.16 12.29
N LYS A 150 -0.74 9.65 13.11
CA LYS A 150 -0.43 8.66 14.15
C LYS A 150 0.12 7.35 13.59
N ILE A 151 -0.42 6.86 12.47
CA ILE A 151 0.08 5.66 11.80
C ILE A 151 1.52 5.88 11.32
N LEU A 152 1.82 7.05 10.75
CA LEU A 152 3.15 7.37 10.26
C LEU A 152 4.16 7.54 11.40
N GLU A 153 3.80 8.21 12.48
CA GLU A 153 4.62 8.31 13.70
C GLU A 153 4.85 6.93 14.33
N TYR A 154 3.84 6.06 14.30
CA TYR A 154 3.99 4.66 14.72
C TYR A 154 4.98 3.91 13.81
N PHE A 155 4.84 4.00 12.49
CA PHE A 155 5.76 3.39 11.54
C PHE A 155 7.19 3.92 11.67
N GLU A 156 7.36 5.19 12.01
CA GLU A 156 8.68 5.81 12.23
C GLU A 156 9.35 5.20 13.46
N ASN A 157 8.62 5.06 14.56
CA ASN A 157 9.11 4.38 15.77
C ASN A 157 9.46 2.91 15.52
N LEU A 158 8.83 2.28 14.52
CA LEU A 158 9.15 0.93 14.07
C LEU A 158 10.34 0.87 13.09
N GLY A 159 10.88 2.01 12.67
CA GLY A 159 11.97 2.13 11.68
C GLY A 159 11.57 1.85 10.23
N LEU A 160 10.28 1.87 9.93
CA LEU A 160 9.73 1.54 8.61
C LEU A 160 9.65 2.74 7.69
N VAL A 161 9.45 3.93 8.25
CA VAL A 161 9.35 5.19 7.51
C VAL A 161 10.34 6.20 8.07
N THR A 162 10.67 7.19 7.26
CA THR A 162 11.46 8.36 7.65
C THR A 162 10.63 9.62 7.43
N LYS A 163 10.61 10.48 8.45
CA LYS A 163 10.05 11.83 8.35
C LYS A 163 11.13 12.82 7.92
N ARG A 164 10.81 13.73 7.00
CA ARG A 164 11.64 14.91 6.70
C ARG A 164 10.80 16.16 6.78
N GLU A 165 11.42 17.25 7.22
CA GLU A 165 10.81 18.57 7.22
C GLU A 165 11.31 19.35 5.99
N LEU A 166 10.39 19.92 5.22
CA LEU A 166 10.75 20.75 4.08
C LEU A 166 11.20 22.13 4.57
N GLU A 167 12.45 22.50 4.32
CA GLU A 167 12.94 23.85 4.62
C GLU A 167 12.20 24.92 3.80
N GLY A 168 11.89 26.06 4.42
CA GLY A 168 11.37 27.25 3.72
C GLY A 168 9.85 27.35 3.52
N ARG A 169 9.06 26.35 3.91
CA ARG A 169 7.59 26.45 4.01
C ARG A 169 7.17 26.01 5.42
N LYS A 170 6.12 26.62 5.99
CA LYS A 170 5.59 26.25 7.31
C LYS A 170 5.36 24.72 7.39
N ALA A 171 6.27 24.02 8.06
CA ALA A 171 6.13 22.73 8.76
C ALA A 171 5.22 21.67 8.13
N GLU A 172 5.27 21.43 6.83
CA GLU A 172 4.67 20.21 6.26
C GLU A 172 5.73 19.11 6.24
N SER A 173 5.53 18.11 7.10
CA SER A 173 6.37 16.92 7.13
C SER A 173 6.03 16.02 5.95
N ILE A 174 7.05 15.59 5.24
CA ILE A 174 6.97 14.58 4.19
C ILE A 174 7.47 13.23 4.73
N TRP A 175 6.88 12.17 4.20
CA TRP A 175 7.07 10.80 4.67
C TRP A 175 7.42 9.89 3.49
N LEU A 176 8.34 8.97 3.73
CA LEU A 176 8.77 7.96 2.78
C LEU A 176 9.16 6.69 3.55
N LEU A 177 9.22 5.54 2.88
CA LEU A 177 9.81 4.36 3.48
C LEU A 177 11.27 4.63 3.84
N SER A 178 11.72 4.06 4.96
CA SER A 178 13.14 4.11 5.32
C SER A 178 13.95 3.37 4.25
N PRO A 179 15.18 3.84 3.90
CA PRO A 179 15.96 3.21 2.84
C PRO A 179 16.20 1.71 3.06
N SER A 180 16.50 1.31 4.30
CA SER A 180 16.72 -0.10 4.66
C SER A 180 15.45 -0.93 4.48
N PHE A 181 14.30 -0.42 4.91
CA PHE A 181 13.05 -1.17 4.79
C PHE A 181 12.58 -1.24 3.33
N SER A 182 12.73 -0.14 2.58
CA SER A 182 12.45 -0.11 1.15
C SER A 182 13.27 -1.15 0.39
N LYS A 183 14.58 -1.25 0.66
CA LYS A 183 15.48 -2.24 0.05
C LYS A 183 15.00 -3.66 0.32
N ILE A 184 14.68 -3.98 1.59
CA ILE A 184 14.16 -5.30 1.97
C ILE A 184 12.88 -5.64 1.20
N CYS A 185 11.90 -4.73 1.17
CA CYS A 185 10.65 -4.95 0.45
C CYS A 185 10.89 -5.14 -1.05
N SER A 186 11.74 -4.31 -1.67
CA SER A 186 12.06 -4.42 -3.10
C SER A 186 12.75 -5.75 -3.45
N SER A 187 13.73 -6.20 -2.66
CA SER A 187 14.42 -7.47 -2.91
C SER A 187 13.49 -8.67 -2.71
N VAL A 188 12.58 -8.63 -1.71
CA VAL A 188 11.57 -9.67 -1.53
C VAL A 188 10.56 -9.70 -2.68
N VAL A 189 10.10 -8.54 -3.14
CA VAL A 189 9.23 -8.44 -4.33
C VAL A 189 9.92 -9.03 -5.55
N SER A 190 11.18 -8.63 -5.82
CA SER A 190 11.94 -9.13 -6.97
C SER A 190 12.14 -10.65 -6.91
N TYR A 191 12.48 -11.18 -5.73
CA TYR A 191 12.59 -12.62 -5.52
C TYR A 191 11.29 -13.37 -5.85
N ILE A 192 10.16 -12.90 -5.30
CA ILE A 192 8.86 -13.52 -5.55
C ILE A 192 8.48 -13.41 -7.03
N GLU A 193 8.77 -12.29 -7.70
CA GLU A 193 8.47 -12.11 -9.13
C GLU A 193 9.28 -13.07 -10.01
N THR A 194 10.51 -13.42 -9.62
CA THR A 194 11.35 -14.33 -10.41
C THR A 194 11.03 -15.81 -10.26
N LYS A 195 10.29 -16.20 -9.22
CA LYS A 195 9.94 -17.61 -8.99
C LYS A 195 8.96 -18.14 -10.02
N GLU A 196 9.19 -19.37 -10.49
CA GLU A 196 8.20 -20.09 -11.30
C GLU A 196 7.00 -20.51 -10.44
N GLU A 197 7.28 -21.12 -9.28
CA GLU A 197 6.28 -21.55 -8.30
C GLU A 197 6.42 -20.75 -6.99
N ARG A 198 5.30 -20.34 -6.41
CA ARG A 198 5.23 -19.51 -5.20
C ARG A 198 4.45 -20.23 -4.10
N THR A 199 4.69 -19.91 -2.85
CA THR A 199 3.85 -20.35 -1.74
C THR A 199 2.71 -19.36 -1.51
N SER A 200 1.68 -19.77 -0.77
CA SER A 200 0.60 -18.85 -0.36
C SER A 200 1.13 -17.66 0.45
N ILE A 201 2.13 -17.89 1.30
CA ILE A 201 2.78 -16.86 2.11
C ILE A 201 3.47 -15.83 1.22
N GLU A 202 4.23 -16.27 0.20
CA GLU A 202 4.90 -15.38 -0.75
C GLU A 202 3.89 -14.51 -1.52
N VAL A 203 2.79 -15.11 -1.98
CA VAL A 203 1.74 -14.37 -2.67
C VAL A 203 1.08 -13.34 -1.74
N GLU A 204 0.81 -13.69 -0.48
CA GLU A 204 0.28 -12.75 0.51
C GLU A 204 1.26 -11.61 0.82
N VAL A 205 2.56 -11.91 1.00
CA VAL A 205 3.59 -10.89 1.22
C VAL A 205 3.69 -9.96 0.02
N TYR A 206 3.72 -10.50 -1.20
CA TYR A 206 3.71 -9.71 -2.42
C TYR A 206 2.51 -8.75 -2.45
N TYR A 207 1.33 -9.26 -2.14
CA TYR A 207 0.12 -8.45 -2.10
C TYR A 207 0.17 -7.40 -0.98
N TYR A 208 0.62 -7.75 0.22
CA TYR A 208 0.78 -6.77 1.30
C TYR A 208 1.76 -5.67 0.92
N ILE A 209 2.83 -6.00 0.19
CA ILE A 209 3.83 -5.02 -0.22
C ILE A 209 3.31 -4.12 -1.34
N THR A 210 2.78 -4.72 -2.40
CA THR A 210 2.51 -4.02 -3.69
C THR A 210 1.05 -3.61 -3.88
N GLY A 211 0.13 -4.21 -3.14
CA GLY A 211 -1.31 -4.12 -3.38
C GLY A 211 -1.79 -4.83 -4.66
N LYS A 212 -0.90 -5.54 -5.37
CA LYS A 212 -1.19 -6.21 -6.65
C LYS A 212 -1.34 -7.72 -6.46
N ILE A 213 -2.19 -8.31 -7.28
CA ILE A 213 -2.31 -9.76 -7.39
C ILE A 213 -1.30 -10.22 -8.45
N ILE A 214 -0.46 -11.21 -8.11
CA ILE A 214 0.45 -11.82 -9.08
C ILE A 214 -0.27 -12.97 -9.78
N ASP A 215 -0.68 -12.73 -11.03
CA ASP A 215 -1.46 -13.64 -11.86
C ASP A 215 -0.60 -14.81 -12.34
N ASN A 216 -0.55 -15.87 -11.53
CA ASN A 216 -0.35 -17.26 -11.98
C ASN A 216 -0.79 -18.29 -10.92
N PHE A 217 -1.50 -17.86 -9.87
CA PHE A 217 -1.91 -18.73 -8.78
C PHE A 217 -3.38 -19.15 -8.91
N LYS A 218 -3.62 -20.41 -9.31
CA LYS A 218 -4.93 -21.07 -9.20
C LYS A 218 -5.23 -21.38 -7.73
N TYR A 219 -5.65 -20.39 -6.94
CA TYR A 219 -6.23 -20.66 -5.62
C TYR A 219 -7.50 -19.82 -5.38
N PRO A 220 -8.62 -20.46 -4.97
CA PRO A 220 -9.84 -19.76 -4.53
C PRO A 220 -9.63 -18.83 -3.33
N TYR A 221 -8.50 -18.97 -2.62
CA TYR A 221 -8.17 -18.21 -1.41
C TYR A 221 -7.83 -16.75 -1.68
N LEU A 222 -7.31 -16.37 -2.85
CA LEU A 222 -7.06 -14.97 -3.19
C LEU A 222 -8.36 -14.17 -3.32
N VAL A 223 -9.42 -14.80 -3.85
CA VAL A 223 -10.77 -14.25 -3.85
C VAL A 223 -11.30 -14.13 -2.42
N ALA A 224 -10.98 -15.08 -1.54
CA ALA A 224 -11.36 -15.01 -0.12
C ALA A 224 -10.57 -13.95 0.66
N LEU A 225 -9.29 -13.71 0.36
CA LEU A 225 -8.47 -12.66 0.97
C LEU A 225 -8.92 -11.27 0.49
N GLN A 226 -9.23 -11.15 -0.80
CA GLN A 226 -9.84 -9.97 -1.40
C GLN A 226 -11.23 -9.70 -0.80
N ARG A 227 -12.03 -10.74 -0.52
CA ARG A 227 -13.33 -10.65 0.19
C ARG A 227 -13.21 -10.38 1.69
N ALA A 228 -12.18 -10.90 2.36
CA ALA A 228 -11.93 -10.62 3.78
C ALA A 228 -11.42 -9.18 3.99
N LEU A 229 -10.90 -8.57 2.93
CA LEU A 229 -10.57 -7.16 2.84
C LEU A 229 -11.68 -6.30 2.20
N GLN A 230 -12.84 -6.86 1.82
CA GLN A 230 -14.04 -6.09 1.49
C GLN A 230 -14.72 -5.70 2.81
#